data_AF-A0AAQ3WD74-F1
#
_entry.id   AF-A0AAQ3WD74-F1
#
_cell.length_a   1.000
_cell.length_b   1.000
_cell.length_c   1.000
_cell.angle_alpha   90.00
_cell.angle_beta   90.00
_cell.angle_gamma   90.00
#
_symmetry.space_group_name_H-M   'P 1'
#
loop_
_entity.id
_entity.type
_entity.pdbx_description
1 polymer ?
#
loop_
_entity_poly.entity_id
_entity_poly.type
_entity_poly.pdbx_seq_one_letter_code
_entity_poly.pdbx_strand_id
1 'polypeptide(L)'
;MDLRRRRTRLRLKEALIYLLGDDYFENITVNDICVEAMVSRPAFYSQYKDKYDLLEKVIESSVDHYLSTKRDKHIFIEDITIFLCENVKEKKKK
;
A
#
# COMPACT_ATOMS: atom_id res chain seq x y z
N MET A 1 10.01 -12.05 18.08
CA MET A 1 9.72 -11.74 16.65
C MET A 1 9.79 -10.22 16.48
N ASP A 2 10.61 -9.78 15.54
CA ASP A 2 11.37 -8.53 15.54
C ASP A 2 10.54 -7.24 15.32
N LEU A 3 10.59 -6.31 16.29
CA LEU A 3 9.92 -5.00 16.22
C LEU A 3 10.41 -4.17 15.02
N ARG A 4 11.67 -4.36 14.62
CA ARG A 4 12.27 -3.69 13.46
C ARG A 4 11.54 -4.08 12.18
N ARG A 5 11.27 -5.38 11.99
CA ARG A 5 10.54 -5.88 10.80
C ARG A 5 9.13 -5.31 10.73
N ARG A 6 8.42 -5.24 11.86
CA ARG A 6 7.06 -4.66 11.91
C ARG A 6 7.07 -3.19 11.50
N ARG A 7 8.02 -2.39 12.02
CA ARG A 7 8.18 -0.98 11.65
C ARG A 7 8.50 -0.81 10.17
N THR A 8 9.41 -1.62 9.61
CA THR A 8 9.73 -1.58 8.18
C THR A 8 8.51 -1.89 7.32
N ARG A 9 7.73 -2.93 7.66
CA ARG A 9 6.50 -3.26 6.92
C ARG A 9 5.48 -2.12 6.97
N LEU A 10 5.28 -1.51 8.14
CA LEU A 10 4.34 -0.40 8.28
C LEU A 10 4.73 0.77 7.38
N ARG A 11 5.99 1.22 7.45
CA ARG A 11 6.50 2.32 6.62
C ARG A 11 6.38 2.06 5.13
N LEU A 12 6.64 0.83 4.70
CA LEU A 12 6.49 0.43 3.29
C LEU A 12 5.02 0.47 2.83
N LYS A 13 4.08 0.06 3.69
CA LYS A 13 2.64 0.15 3.39
C LYS A 13 2.17 1.60 3.30
N GLU A 14 2.55 2.43 4.28
CA GLU A 14 2.23 3.86 4.32
C GLU A 14 2.78 4.59 3.10
N ALA A 15 4.03 4.30 2.72
CA ALA A 15 4.65 4.86 1.51
C ALA A 15 3.89 4.47 0.23
N LEU A 16 3.47 3.21 0.08
CA LEU A 16 2.70 2.81 -1.09
C LEU A 16 1.34 3.52 -1.13
N ILE A 17 0.64 3.62 -0.01
CA ILE A 17 -0.65 4.33 0.09
C ILE A 17 -0.47 5.81 -0.29
N TYR A 18 0.58 6.45 0.23
CA TYR A 18 0.90 7.84 -0.08
C TYR A 18 1.15 8.05 -1.58
N LEU A 19 2.01 7.22 -2.18
CA LEU A 19 2.35 7.31 -3.60
C LEU A 19 1.14 7.03 -4.52
N LEU A 20 0.24 6.14 -4.10
CA LEU A 20 -1.02 5.93 -4.80
C LEU A 20 -1.88 7.20 -4.78
N GLY A 21 -1.81 8.05 -3.75
CA GLY A 21 -2.50 9.34 -3.76
C GLY A 21 -2.06 10.28 -4.89
N ASP A 22 -0.83 10.13 -5.41
CA ASP A 22 -0.22 11.03 -6.39
C ASP A 22 -0.05 10.43 -7.80
N ASP A 23 0.08 9.10 -7.96
CA ASP A 23 0.35 8.47 -9.26
C ASP A 23 -0.34 7.10 -9.43
N TYR A 24 -0.45 6.65 -10.68
CA TYR A 24 -0.94 5.33 -11.04
C TYR A 24 -0.01 4.23 -10.52
N PHE A 25 -0.59 3.13 -10.05
CA PHE A 25 0.18 2.00 -9.51
C PHE A 25 1.20 1.44 -10.52
N GLU A 26 0.87 1.44 -11.81
CA GLU A 26 1.75 1.00 -12.89
C GLU A 26 3.06 1.81 -12.93
N ASN A 27 2.98 3.12 -12.67
CA ASN A 27 4.10 4.06 -12.71
C ASN A 27 4.97 4.00 -11.45
N ILE A 28 4.37 3.70 -10.29
CA ILE A 28 5.09 3.59 -9.02
C ILE A 28 6.13 2.46 -9.10
N THR A 29 7.41 2.76 -8.84
CA THR A 29 8.47 1.74 -8.81
C THR A 29 8.78 1.31 -7.37
N VAL A 30 9.45 0.15 -7.23
CA VAL A 30 10.00 -0.28 -5.93
C VAL A 30 10.98 0.76 -5.37
N ASN A 31 11.66 1.50 -6.25
CA ASN A 31 12.59 2.55 -5.82
C ASN A 31 11.84 3.72 -5.15
N ASP A 32 10.74 4.17 -5.74
CA ASP A 32 9.96 5.28 -5.21
C ASP A 32 9.40 4.94 -3.83
N ILE A 33 8.86 3.72 -3.68
CA ILE A 33 8.38 3.19 -2.40
C ILE A 33 9.51 3.15 -1.36
N CYS A 34 10.71 2.72 -1.77
CA CYS A 34 11.87 2.65 -0.87
C CYS A 34 12.34 4.05 -0.42
N VAL A 35 12.35 5.02 -1.34
CA VAL A 35 12.72 6.42 -1.06
C VAL A 35 11.72 7.04 -0.09
N GLU A 36 10.43 6.94 -0.39
CA GLU A 36 9.35 7.48 0.43
C GLU A 36 9.34 6.85 1.84
N ALA A 37 9.47 5.52 1.91
CA ALA A 37 9.53 4.82 3.19
C ALA A 37 10.83 5.06 3.98
N MET A 38 11.86 5.67 3.37
CA MET A 38 13.26 5.68 3.81
C MET A 38 13.75 4.28 4.24
N VAL A 39 13.56 3.31 3.35
CA VAL A 39 13.94 1.90 3.52
C VAL A 39 14.86 1.50 2.37
N SER A 40 15.90 0.72 2.64
CA SER A 40 16.78 0.23 1.58
C SER A 40 16.10 -0.86 0.74
N ARG A 41 16.45 -0.94 -0.55
CA ARG A 41 15.92 -1.99 -1.45
C ARG A 41 16.16 -3.42 -0.92
N PRO A 42 17.33 -3.78 -0.35
CA PRO A 42 17.48 -5.09 0.28
C PRO A 42 16.53 -5.32 1.46
N ALA A 43 16.21 -4.28 2.24
CA ALA A 43 15.24 -4.38 3.32
C ALA A 43 13.81 -4.52 2.78
N PHE A 44 13.46 -3.86 1.67
CA PHE A 44 12.21 -4.12 0.94
C PHE A 44 12.13 -5.59 0.52
N TYR A 45 13.14 -6.10 -0.18
CA TYR A 45 13.15 -7.47 -0.68
C TYR A 45 13.24 -8.55 0.40
N SER A 46 13.64 -8.17 1.63
CA SER A 46 13.55 -9.05 2.80
C SER A 46 12.11 -9.24 3.32
N GLN A 47 11.19 -8.37 2.92
CA GLN A 47 9.78 -8.39 3.35
C GLN A 47 8.82 -8.72 2.21
N TYR A 48 9.12 -8.30 0.97
CA TYR A 48 8.23 -8.40 -0.19
C TYR A 48 9.00 -8.79 -1.45
N LYS A 49 8.39 -9.56 -2.34
CA LYS A 49 9.01 -9.97 -3.61
C LYS A 49 9.09 -8.81 -4.61
N ASP A 50 8.03 -8.02 -4.69
CA ASP A 50 7.88 -6.88 -5.59
C ASP A 50 6.77 -5.93 -5.08
N LYS A 51 6.43 -4.90 -5.87
CA LYS A 51 5.37 -3.94 -5.51
C LYS A 51 3.96 -4.55 -5.49
N TYR A 52 3.73 -5.65 -6.22
CA TYR A 52 2.42 -6.33 -6.25
C TYR A 52 2.20 -7.13 -4.97
N ASP A 53 3.23 -7.82 -4.48
CA ASP A 53 3.21 -8.51 -3.17
C ASP A 53 2.95 -7.51 -2.03
N LEU A 54 3.58 -6.32 -2.07
CA LEU A 54 3.28 -5.26 -1.11
C LEU A 54 1.81 -4.79 -1.19
N LEU A 55 1.30 -4.56 -2.41
CA LEU A 55 -0.08 -4.14 -2.63
C LEU A 55 -1.08 -5.17 -2.08
N GLU A 56 -0.87 -6.46 -2.34
CA GLU A 56 -1.68 -7.54 -1.79
C GLU A 56 -1.71 -7.48 -0.27
N LYS A 57 -0.57 -7.26 0.39
CA LYS A 57 -0.49 -7.12 1.85
C LYS A 57 -1.10 -5.84 2.40
N VAL A 58 -1.23 -4.78 1.61
CA VAL A 58 -1.99 -3.58 1.97
C VAL A 58 -3.49 -3.89 1.91
N ILE A 59 -3.95 -4.54 0.83
CA ILE A 59 -5.36 -4.90 0.63
C ILE A 59 -5.82 -5.88 1.71
N GLU A 60 -5.07 -6.97 1.95
CA GLU A 60 -5.38 -7.95 3.01
C GLU A 60 -5.58 -7.27 4.37
N SER A 61 -4.65 -6.37 4.76
CA SER A 61 -4.76 -5.67 6.04
C SER A 61 -5.94 -4.69 6.10
N SER A 62 -6.31 -4.11 4.97
CA SER A 62 -7.46 -3.20 4.88
C SER A 62 -8.78 -3.96 4.98
N VAL A 63 -8.87 -5.11 4.31
CA VAL A 63 -10.03 -6.03 4.40
C VAL A 63 -10.16 -6.59 5.81
N ASP A 64 -9.07 -7.08 6.40
CA ASP A 64 -9.06 -7.59 7.78
C ASP A 64 -9.52 -6.51 8.77
N HIS A 65 -9.02 -5.28 8.59
CA HIS A 65 -9.44 -4.15 9.40
C HIS A 65 -10.95 -3.89 9.25
N TYR A 66 -11.45 -3.76 8.03
CA TYR A 66 -12.87 -3.53 7.75
C TYR A 66 -13.79 -4.64 8.31
N LEU A 67 -13.41 -5.90 8.16
CA LEU A 67 -14.18 -7.03 8.68
C LEU A 67 -14.17 -7.08 10.22
N SER A 68 -13.07 -6.63 10.84
CA SER A 68 -12.95 -6.58 12.31
C SER A 68 -13.70 -5.40 12.95
N THR A 69 -13.95 -4.31 12.21
CA THR A 69 -14.50 -3.04 12.74
C THR A 69 -16.01 -2.87 12.58
N LYS A 70 -16.80 -3.96 12.65
CA LYS A 70 -18.29 -3.92 12.66
C LYS A 70 -18.95 -3.06 13.77
N ARG A 71 -18.23 -2.19 14.50
CA ARG A 71 -18.76 -1.26 15.49
C ARG A 71 -18.14 0.15 15.60
N ASP A 72 -17.14 0.55 14.83
CA ASP A 72 -16.60 1.92 14.95
C ASP A 72 -16.48 2.66 13.62
N LYS A 73 -17.20 3.78 13.55
CA LYS A 73 -17.22 4.75 12.46
C LYS A 73 -16.00 5.64 12.57
N HIS A 74 -14.95 5.29 11.84
CA HIS A 74 -13.88 6.12 11.28
C HIS A 74 -12.69 5.20 11.13
N ILE A 75 -12.26 4.89 9.91
CA ILE A 75 -10.85 4.66 9.54
C ILE A 75 -10.85 4.30 8.04
N PHE A 76 -10.32 5.23 7.24
CA PHE A 76 -9.55 5.03 6.00
C PHE A 76 -10.18 4.31 4.78
N ILE A 77 -11.43 3.85 4.87
CA ILE A 77 -12.02 2.99 3.83
C ILE A 77 -12.60 3.77 2.64
N GLU A 78 -12.89 5.06 2.78
CA GLU A 78 -13.41 5.85 1.66
C GLU A 78 -12.32 6.18 0.63
N ASP A 79 -11.06 6.41 1.05
CA ASP A 79 -10.00 6.82 0.13
C ASP A 79 -9.50 5.67 -0.75
N ILE A 80 -9.25 4.48 -0.19
CA ILE A 80 -8.71 3.35 -0.97
C ILE A 80 -9.77 2.74 -1.89
N THR A 81 -11.04 2.71 -1.47
CA THR A 81 -12.11 2.07 -2.27
C THR A 81 -12.51 2.96 -3.44
N ILE A 82 -12.63 4.28 -3.24
CA ILE A 82 -12.85 5.24 -4.34
C ILE A 82 -11.63 5.24 -5.27
N PHE A 83 -10.41 5.28 -4.72
CA PHE A 83 -9.19 5.29 -5.53
C PHE A 83 -9.00 3.99 -6.35
N LEU A 84 -9.21 2.80 -5.78
CA LEU A 84 -9.13 1.54 -6.53
C LEU A 84 -10.28 1.39 -7.55
N CYS A 85 -11.47 1.92 -7.26
CA CYS A 85 -12.58 1.93 -8.21
C CYS A 85 -12.40 2.93 -9.35
N GLU A 86 -11.80 4.10 -9.11
CA GLU A 86 -11.48 5.09 -10.13
C GLU A 86 -10.30 4.65 -11.01
N ASN A 87 -9.30 3.99 -10.44
CA ASN A 87 -8.07 3.62 -11.18
C ASN A 87 -8.12 2.26 -11.90
N VAL A 88 -9.09 1.39 -11.64
CA VAL A 88 -9.24 0.13 -12.39
C VAL A 88 -10.18 0.24 -13.61
N LYS A 89 -10.98 1.32 -13.75
CA LYS A 89 -12.01 1.39 -14.81
C LYS A 89 -11.85 2.43 -15.92
N GLU A 90 -11.14 3.56 -15.79
CA GLU A 90 -11.06 4.50 -16.91
C GLU A 90 -9.74 5.25 -17.01
N LYS A 91 -8.84 4.79 -17.89
CA LYS A 91 -8.22 5.60 -18.96
C LYS A 91 -7.84 4.70 -20.15
N LYS A 92 -8.82 4.04 -20.75
CA LYS A 92 -8.74 3.69 -22.18
C LYS A 92 -8.99 4.97 -22.99
N LYS A 93 -8.07 5.28 -23.90
CA LYS A 93 -8.04 6.40 -24.88
C LYS A 93 -7.32 7.68 -24.41
N LYS A 94 -6.03 7.75 -24.71
CA LYS A 94 -5.55 8.40 -25.93
C LYS A 94 -4.20 7.84 -26.35
#